data_AF-A0A418R9C7-F1
#
_entry.id   AF-A0A418R9C7-F1
#
_cell.length_a   1.000
_cell.length_b   1.000
_cell.length_c   1.000
_cell.angle_alpha   90.00
_cell.angle_beta   90.00
_cell.angle_gamma   90.00
#
_symmetry.space_group_name_H-M   'P 1'
#
loop_
_entity.id
_entity.type
_entity.pdbx_description
1 polymer ?
#
loop_
_entity_poly.entity_id
_entity_poly.type
_entity_poly.pdbx_seq_one_letter_code
_entity_poly.pdbx_strand_id
1 'polypeptide(L)' 'MSSHLIKNCTSHEQLEKIRKGQERKFRWRDDWPAMEKALLESGAEAIAAHEALQNNLPNEETKSV' A
#
# COMPACT_ATOMS: atom_id res chain seq x y z
N MET A 1 14.41 -1.81 1.84
CA MET A 1 13.56 -2.45 2.87
C MET A 1 12.10 -1.99 2.83
N SER A 2 11.74 -0.96 2.07
CA SER A 2 10.36 -0.47 1.86
C SER A 2 9.48 -1.40 1.02
N SER A 3 10.07 -2.13 0.06
CA SER A 3 9.34 -2.94 -0.93
C SER A 3 8.53 -4.11 -0.35
N HIS A 4 8.84 -4.60 0.86
CA HIS A 4 8.11 -5.74 1.44
C HIS A 4 6.85 -5.31 2.22
N LEU A 5 6.86 -4.12 2.83
CA LEU A 5 5.74 -3.61 3.62
C LEU A 5 4.54 -3.23 2.75
N ILE A 6 4.83 -2.69 1.56
CA ILE A 6 3.83 -2.11 0.67
C ILE A 6 3.32 -3.14 -0.37
N LYS A 7 3.99 -4.30 -0.49
CA LYS A 7 3.66 -5.35 -1.46
C LYS A 7 2.23 -5.90 -1.34
N ASN A 8 1.64 -5.83 -0.13
CA ASN A 8 0.25 -6.26 0.13
C ASN A 8 -0.67 -5.08 0.47
N CYS A 9 -0.26 -3.85 0.12
CA CYS A 9 -1.07 -2.66 0.34
C CYS A 9 -2.08 -2.55 -0.80
N THR A 10 -3.32 -2.94 -0.52
CA THR A 10 -4.43 -2.95 -1.49
C THR A 10 -5.51 -1.95 -1.12
N SER A 11 -5.45 -1.34 0.07
CA SER A 11 -6.35 -0.29 0.50
C SER A 11 -5.64 0.85 1.23
N HIS A 12 -6.25 2.03 1.17
CA HIS A 12 -5.78 3.22 1.89
C HIS A 12 -5.72 3.00 3.41
N GLU A 13 -6.60 2.15 3.95
CA GLU A 13 -6.61 1.82 5.38
C GLU A 13 -5.37 0.99 5.79
N GLN A 14 -4.92 0.06 4.93
CA GLN A 14 -3.68 -0.66 5.13
C GLN A 14 -2.47 0.27 5.03
N LEU A 15 -2.48 1.20 4.06
CA LEU A 15 -1.44 2.20 3.90
C LEU A 15 -1.28 3.06 5.16
N GLU A 16 -2.40 3.53 5.73
CA GLU A 16 -2.39 4.27 6.99
C GLU A 16 -1.84 3.46 8.16
N LYS A 17 -2.21 2.17 8.28
CA LYS A 17 -1.68 1.29 9.34
C LYS A 17 -0.17 1.13 9.23
N ILE A 18 0.35 0.97 8.01
CA ILE A 18 1.79 0.90 7.74
C ILE A 18 2.44 2.25 8.09
N ARG A 19 1.89 3.36 7.60
CA ARG A 19 2.38 4.73 7.88
C ARG A 19 2.51 4.98 9.38
N LYS A 20 1.44 4.76 10.15
CA LYS A 20 1.42 4.94 11.62
C LYS A 20 2.38 3.97 12.33
N GLY A 21 2.53 2.74 11.82
CA GLY A 21 3.49 1.77 12.36
C GLY A 21 4.95 2.19 12.16
N GLN A 22 5.26 2.75 10.99
CA GLN A 22 6.57 3.29 10.66
C GLN A 22 6.83 4.61 11.41
N GLU A 23 5.84 5.49 11.51
CA GLU A 23 5.90 6.75 12.25
C GLU A 23 6.27 6.50 13.72
N ARG A 24 5.60 5.56 14.40
CA ARG A 24 5.94 5.22 15.78
C ARG A 24 7.40 4.77 15.94
N LYS A 25 7.95 4.07 14.93
CA LYS A 25 9.33 3.55 14.94
C LYS A 25 10.37 4.58 14.52
N PHE A 26 10.03 5.53 13.66
CA PHE A 26 10.98 6.40 12.97
C PHE A 26 10.72 7.89 13.13
N ARG A 27 9.65 8.33 13.82
CA ARG A 27 9.35 9.77 14.00
C ARG A 27 10.46 10.57 14.70
N TRP A 28 11.36 9.89 15.40
CA TRP A 28 12.50 10.52 16.06
C TRP A 28 13.63 10.84 15.07
N ARG A 29 13.54 10.37 13.82
CA ARG A 29 14.48 10.70 12.76
C ARG A 29 14.03 11.93 12.00
N ASP A 30 14.99 12.79 11.68
CA ASP A 30 14.76 14.00 10.88
C ASP A 30 14.40 13.71 9.42
N ASP A 31 14.76 12.53 8.90
CA ASP A 31 14.43 12.07 7.54
C ASP A 31 13.01 11.49 7.42
N TRP A 32 12.27 11.39 8.53
CA TRP A 32 10.93 10.80 8.56
C TRP A 32 9.96 11.44 7.54
N PRO A 33 9.85 12.77 7.39
CA PRO A 33 8.94 13.36 6.40
C PRO A 33 9.22 12.91 4.96
N ALA A 34 10.50 12.71 4.61
CA ALA A 34 10.89 12.21 3.30
C ALA A 34 10.54 10.72 3.13
N MET A 35 10.75 9.92 4.18
CA MET A 35 10.37 8.51 4.20
C MET A 35 8.85 8.31 4.16
N GLU A 36 8.08 9.12 4.90
CA GLU A 36 6.62 9.10 4.91
C GLU A 36 6.07 9.38 3.52
N LYS A 37 6.61 10.39 2.84
CA LYS A 37 6.22 10.72 1.47
C LYS A 37 6.47 9.55 0.52
N ALA A 38 7.66 8.94 0.59
CA ALA A 38 7.98 7.77 -0.24
C ALA A 38 7.06 6.58 0.05
N LEU A 39 6.66 6.38 1.32
CA LEU A 39 5.70 5.36 1.72
C LEU A 39 4.31 5.59 1.15
N LEU A 40 3.83 6.84 1.21
CA LEU A 40 2.53 7.22 0.67
C LEU A 40 2.49 7.08 -0.85
N GLU A 41 3.57 7.49 -1.54
CA GLU A 41 3.68 7.42 -2.99
C GLU A 41 3.72 5.96 -3.48
N SER A 42 4.63 5.14 -2.94
CA SER A 42 4.66 3.71 -3.25
C SER A 42 3.38 2.97 -2.83
N GLY A 43 2.73 3.40 -1.76
CA GLY A 43 1.46 2.85 -1.30
C GLY A 43 0.31 3.17 -2.23
N ALA A 44 0.21 4.41 -2.68
CA ALA A 44 -0.79 4.84 -3.65
C ALA A 44 -0.60 4.11 -4.99
N GLU A 45 0.64 3.95 -5.45
CA GLU A 45 0.95 3.17 -6.66
C GLU A 45 0.53 1.70 -6.51
N ALA A 46 0.78 1.06 -5.37
CA ALA A 46 0.38 -0.31 -5.12
C ALA A 46 -1.15 -0.47 -5.10
N ILE A 47 -1.87 0.46 -4.48
CA ILE A 47 -3.35 0.49 -4.48
C ILE A 47 -3.87 0.67 -5.90
N ALA A 48 -3.35 1.64 -6.64
CA ALA A 48 -3.75 1.89 -8.03
C ALA A 48 -3.48 0.69 -8.94
N ALA A 49 -2.34 0.01 -8.77
CA ALA A 49 -2.02 -1.21 -9.51
C ALA A 49 -2.98 -2.36 -9.13
N HIS A 50 -3.33 -2.50 -7.86
CA HIS A 50 -4.30 -3.50 -7.40
C HIS A 50 -5.71 -3.21 -7.94
N GLU A 51 -6.16 -1.95 -7.92
CA GLU A 51 -7.43 -1.53 -8.51
C GLU A 51 -7.45 -1.75 -10.03
N ALA A 52 -6.35 -1.44 -10.73
CA ALA A 52 -6.23 -1.69 -12.16
C ALA A 52 -6.25 -3.18 -12.50
N LEU A 53 -5.67 -4.04 -11.64
CA LEU A 53 -5.76 -5.49 -11.77
C LEU A 53 -7.19 -5.99 -11.49
N GLN A 54 -7.84 -5.54 -10.40
CA GLN A 54 -9.23 -5.91 -10.11
C GLN A 54 -10.20 -5.47 -11.20
N ASN A 55 -10.01 -4.29 -11.78
CA ASN A 55 -10.86 -3.79 -12.86
C ASN A 55 -10.56 -4.44 -14.23
N ASN A 56 -9.38 -5.05 -14.42
CA ASN A 56 -9.03 -5.80 -15.63
C ASN A 56 -9.18 -7.32 -15.50
N LEU A 57 -9.53 -7.83 -14.33
CA LEU A 57 -9.92 -9.22 -14.17
C LEU A 57 -11.36 -9.36 -14.67
N PRO A 58 -11.62 -10.03 -15.81
CA PRO A 58 -12.98 -10.43 -16.11
C PRO A 58 -13.44 -11.30 -14.95
N ASN A 59 -14.66 -11.04 -14.49
CA ASN A 59 -15.37 -11.82 -13.50
C ASN A 59 -15.24 -13.32 -13.84
N GLU A 60 -14.30 -14.03 -13.21
CA GLU A 60 -14.30 -15.49 -13.15
C GLU A 60 -15.45 -15.86 -12.23
N GLU A 61 -16.64 -15.81 -12.82
CA GLU A 61 -17.89 -16.32 -12.31
C GLU A 61 -17.79 -17.84 -12.23
N THR A 62 -16.95 -18.36 -11.32
CA THR A 62 -16.98 -19.77 -10.96
C THR A 62 -18.15 -20.01 -10.01
N LYS A 63 -19.37 -19.86 -10.54
CA LYS A 63 -20.57 -20.48 -9.96
C LYS A 63 -21.58 -20.79 -11.05
N SER A 64 -21.33 -21.88 -11.79
CA SER A 64 -22.28 -22.67 -12.60
C SER A 64 -21.45 -23.90 -13.03
N VAL A 65 -21.78 -25.16 -12.76
CA VAL A 65 -23.01 -25.91 -12.45
C VAL A 65 -22.63 -27.09 -11.55
#